data_AF-A0A382RXR2-F1
#
_entry.id   AF-A0A382RXR2-F1
#
_cell.length_a   1.000
_cell.length_b   1.000
_cell.length_c   1.000
_cell.angle_alpha   90.00
_cell.angle_beta   90.00
_cell.angle_gamma   90.00
#
_symmetry.space_group_name_H-M   'P 1'
#
loop_
_entity.id
_entity.type
_entity.pdbx_description
1 polymer ?
#
loop_
_entity_poly.entity_id
_entity_poly.type
_entity_poly.pdbx_seq_one_letter_code
_entity_poly.pdbx_strand_id
1 'polypeptide(L)'
;IIKGTPGYKMLRQWIADGTPYSVERKANLEKVRLEPTRSSMRFGQKQQLKVLADFSDGSIRDVTWLSIFHSNDASMAKVDEGGKVTIGNSVGQASLMARYRGKVAVFQAIIPKTGSKDRWPKLPTNNFIDGLVDKHLERLNITPSELADDATFLRRSYLDVIGRLPTAEEAETFLGNRFRTRRTRLVDDLLSRPEFADFWALRWSDLLRVDRLKLGHEGAHQYYRWIHHSLAANKPLDLMVRELLTAEGPLKEQPAGHFFRAAKTTGEMSSMAAQVFLGVRMTCAECHQHPYDRWTQKDFHAMRGFFQQVKTKDLP
;
A
#
# COMPACT_ATOMS: atom_id res chain seq x y z
N ILE A 1 33.51 -10.01 14.45
CA ILE A 1 33.96 -8.80 13.72
C ILE A 1 35.27 -9.15 13.02
N ILE A 2 35.30 -9.03 11.68
CA ILE A 2 36.41 -9.53 10.85
C ILE A 2 37.51 -8.45 10.78
N LYS A 3 38.78 -8.85 10.96
CA LYS A 3 39.94 -7.95 10.89
C LYS A 3 39.95 -7.17 9.58
N GLY A 4 40.15 -5.85 9.66
CA GLY A 4 40.21 -4.95 8.50
C GLY A 4 38.88 -4.28 8.10
N THR A 5 37.73 -4.78 8.57
CA THR A 5 36.41 -4.16 8.32
C THR A 5 36.25 -2.81 9.03
N PRO A 6 35.30 -1.94 8.59
CA PRO A 6 34.98 -0.70 9.29
C PRO A 6 34.64 -0.92 10.77
N GLY A 7 33.84 -1.95 11.08
CA GLY A 7 33.50 -2.32 12.46
C GLY A 7 34.72 -2.74 13.29
N TYR A 8 35.67 -3.46 12.69
CA TYR A 8 36.93 -3.80 13.36
C TYR A 8 37.76 -2.56 13.68
N LYS A 9 37.91 -1.65 12.71
CA LYS A 9 38.67 -0.40 12.90
C LYS A 9 38.00 0.46 13.97
N MET A 10 36.67 0.57 13.95
CA MET A 10 35.89 1.32 14.94
C MET A 10 36.09 0.77 16.36
N LEU A 11 35.95 -0.55 16.56
CA LEU A 11 36.18 -1.14 17.88
C LEU A 11 37.64 -1.06 18.33
N ARG A 12 38.60 -1.31 17.41
CA ARG A 12 40.02 -1.19 17.73
C ARG A 12 40.37 0.22 18.17
N GLN A 13 39.85 1.23 17.47
CA GLN A 13 40.05 2.63 17.83
C GLN A 13 39.43 2.94 19.20
N TRP A 14 38.18 2.53 19.42
CA TRP A 14 37.51 2.72 20.71
C TRP A 14 38.27 2.08 21.89
N ILE A 15 38.85 0.88 21.69
CA ILE A 15 39.71 0.23 22.68
C ILE A 15 41.02 1.00 22.86
N ALA A 16 41.66 1.42 21.77
CA ALA A 16 42.91 2.18 21.81
C ALA A 16 42.75 3.54 22.51
N ASP A 17 41.57 4.16 22.40
CA ASP A 17 41.21 5.41 23.07
C ASP A 17 40.89 5.23 24.56
N GLY A 18 41.07 4.03 25.12
CA GLY A 18 40.81 3.73 26.53
C GLY A 18 39.36 3.41 26.85
N THR A 19 38.58 2.94 25.87
CA THR A 19 37.16 2.57 26.02
C THR A 19 36.30 3.67 26.67
N PRO A 20 36.36 4.92 26.17
CA PRO A 20 35.64 6.02 26.78
C PRO A 20 34.14 5.72 26.78
N TYR A 21 33.53 5.84 27.97
CA TYR A 21 32.10 5.68 28.18
C TYR A 21 31.49 7.07 28.41
N SER A 22 30.75 7.60 27.43
CA SER A 22 29.99 8.84 27.61
C SER A 22 28.51 8.60 27.33
N VAL A 23 27.66 8.90 28.31
CA VAL A 23 26.19 8.79 28.21
C VAL A 23 25.53 10.15 27.91
N GLU A 24 26.25 11.25 28.15
CA GLU A 24 25.67 12.60 28.25
C GLU A 24 25.19 13.20 26.92
N ARG A 25 25.55 12.62 25.77
CA ARG A 25 25.11 13.10 24.44
C ARG A 25 24.75 11.95 23.49
N LYS A 26 23.79 11.12 23.89
CA LYS A 26 23.24 10.13 22.96
C LYS A 26 22.28 10.81 21.99
N ALA A 27 22.81 11.35 20.90
CA ALA A 27 21.99 11.89 19.82
C ALA A 27 21.05 10.80 19.28
N ASN A 28 19.76 11.13 19.19
CA ASN A 28 18.74 10.21 18.73
C ASN A 28 18.71 10.19 17.20
N LEU A 29 18.53 9.01 16.61
CA LEU A 29 18.36 8.90 15.16
C LEU A 29 16.98 9.42 14.78
N GLU A 30 16.92 10.48 13.97
CA GLU A 30 15.66 11.08 13.55
C GLU A 30 15.16 10.46 12.25
N LYS A 31 16.03 10.43 11.23
CA LYS A 31 15.71 9.90 9.89
C LYS A 31 16.92 9.27 9.21
N VAL A 32 16.62 8.44 8.21
CA VAL A 32 17.61 7.83 7.32
C VAL A 32 17.24 8.19 5.89
N ARG A 33 18.23 8.49 5.05
CA ARG A 33 18.06 8.84 3.64
C ARG A 33 19.02 8.03 2.79
N LEU A 34 18.58 7.72 1.56
CA LEU A 34 19.40 7.10 0.53
C LEU A 34 19.82 8.14 -0.49
N GLU A 35 21.09 8.13 -0.87
CA GLU A 35 21.60 8.95 -1.97
C GLU A 35 22.24 8.08 -3.06
N PRO A 36 21.77 8.19 -4.31
CA PRO A 36 20.56 8.89 -4.75
C PRO A 36 19.26 8.25 -4.21
N THR A 37 18.15 9.00 -4.17
CA THR A 37 16.81 8.48 -3.83
C THR A 37 16.11 7.81 -5.01
N ARG A 38 16.51 8.18 -6.23
CA ARG A 38 15.95 7.65 -7.48
C ARG A 38 16.98 7.78 -8.60
N SER A 39 17.02 6.82 -9.51
CA SER A 39 17.84 6.92 -10.72
C SER A 39 17.22 6.18 -11.89
N SER A 40 17.35 6.74 -13.09
CA SER A 40 17.08 6.05 -14.34
C SER A 40 18.34 5.28 -14.75
N MET A 41 18.22 3.97 -14.94
CA MET A 41 19.35 3.07 -15.11
C MET A 41 19.17 2.15 -16.32
N ARG A 42 20.29 1.70 -16.90
CA ARG A 42 20.34 0.75 -18.02
C ARG A 42 20.57 -0.68 -17.52
N PHE A 43 20.28 -1.67 -18.35
CA PHE A 43 20.60 -3.08 -18.06
C PHE A 43 22.08 -3.26 -17.74
N GLY A 44 22.38 -4.06 -16.71
CA GLY A 44 23.73 -4.31 -16.22
C GLY A 44 24.40 -3.12 -15.52
N GLN A 45 23.80 -1.93 -15.52
CA GLN A 45 24.35 -0.77 -14.84
C GLN A 45 24.42 -1.02 -13.33
N LYS A 46 25.50 -0.52 -12.72
CA LYS A 46 25.71 -0.58 -11.28
C LYS A 46 25.60 0.82 -10.66
N GLN A 47 25.05 0.91 -9.46
CA GLN A 47 24.93 2.15 -8.70
C GLN A 47 25.34 1.90 -7.26
N GLN A 48 26.29 2.67 -6.74
CA GLN A 48 26.57 2.67 -5.30
C GLN A 48 25.57 3.56 -4.59
N LEU A 49 24.91 3.04 -3.56
CA LEU A 49 24.08 3.83 -2.66
C LEU A 49 24.87 4.26 -1.43
N LYS A 50 24.52 5.42 -0.88
CA LYS A 50 24.91 5.84 0.46
C LYS A 50 23.69 5.93 1.36
N VAL A 51 23.82 5.42 2.57
CA VAL A 51 22.80 5.57 3.61
C VAL A 51 23.28 6.61 4.60
N LEU A 52 22.58 7.74 4.65
CA LEU A 52 22.88 8.85 5.56
C LEU A 52 21.89 8.85 6.71
N ALA A 53 22.40 8.87 7.93
CA ALA A 53 21.63 8.97 9.17
C ALA A 53 21.73 10.39 9.73
N ASP A 54 20.59 11.04 9.90
CA ASP A 54 20.49 12.37 10.50
C ASP A 54 20.09 12.22 11.98
N PHE A 55 20.87 12.84 12.87
CA PHE A 55 20.71 12.75 14.32
C PHE A 55 20.19 14.06 14.92
N SER A 56 19.60 13.96 16.12
CA SER A 56 18.97 15.09 16.83
C SER A 56 19.94 16.19 17.27
N ASP A 57 21.25 15.93 17.21
CA ASP A 57 22.30 16.92 17.45
C ASP A 57 22.74 17.65 16.16
N GLY A 58 22.03 17.42 15.05
CA GLY A 58 22.35 17.95 13.73
C GLY A 58 23.46 17.19 13.00
N SER A 59 24.09 16.18 13.63
CA SER A 59 25.14 15.41 12.98
C SER A 59 24.56 14.47 11.90
N ILE A 60 25.31 14.30 10.82
CA ILE A 60 24.99 13.37 9.73
C ILE A 60 26.11 12.34 9.64
N ARG A 61 25.75 11.05 9.57
CA ARG A 61 26.74 9.96 9.46
C ARG A 61 26.42 9.04 8.30
N ASP A 62 27.45 8.65 7.56
CA ASP A 62 27.36 7.55 6.60
C ASP A 62 27.28 6.22 7.38
N VAL A 63 26.13 5.57 7.28
CA VAL A 63 25.80 4.31 7.94
C VAL A 63 25.57 3.19 6.93
N THR A 64 26.07 3.35 5.69
CA THR A 64 25.87 2.38 4.59
C THR A 64 26.26 0.97 5.02
N TRP A 65 27.45 0.80 5.59
CA TRP A 65 27.97 -0.49 6.03
C TRP A 65 27.29 -1.08 7.28
N LEU A 66 26.48 -0.28 7.98
CA LEU A 66 25.65 -0.71 9.11
C LEU A 66 24.19 -0.97 8.71
N SER A 67 23.86 -0.70 7.45
CA SER A 67 22.50 -0.77 6.96
C SER A 67 22.21 -2.14 6.35
N ILE A 68 20.97 -2.57 6.49
CA ILE A 68 20.47 -3.78 5.83
C ILE A 68 19.71 -3.35 4.59
N PHE A 69 20.06 -3.93 3.44
CA PHE A 69 19.41 -3.65 2.18
C PHE A 69 18.46 -4.78 1.77
N HIS A 70 17.36 -4.43 1.11
CA HIS A 70 16.39 -5.37 0.57
C HIS A 70 15.83 -4.86 -0.76
N SER A 71 15.66 -5.73 -1.75
CA SER A 71 14.98 -5.39 -3.00
C SER A 71 13.60 -6.05 -3.04
N ASN A 72 12.58 -5.31 -3.48
CA ASN A 72 11.26 -5.89 -3.73
C ASN A 72 11.24 -6.85 -4.93
N ASP A 73 12.17 -6.70 -5.86
CA ASP A 73 12.36 -7.57 -7.00
C ASP A 73 13.86 -7.64 -7.36
N ALA A 74 14.52 -8.68 -6.86
CA ALA A 74 15.94 -8.93 -7.09
C ALA A 74 16.26 -9.32 -8.55
N SER A 75 15.26 -9.72 -9.34
CA SER A 75 15.45 -10.02 -10.77
C SER A 75 15.58 -8.73 -11.59
N MET A 76 14.89 -7.66 -11.19
CA MET A 76 15.00 -6.33 -11.79
C MET A 76 16.20 -5.54 -11.24
N ALA A 77 16.37 -5.50 -9.92
CA ALA A 77 17.44 -4.75 -9.28
C ALA A 77 17.91 -5.47 -8.00
N LYS A 78 19.16 -5.95 -8.01
CA LYS A 78 19.78 -6.60 -6.84
C LYS A 78 20.67 -5.59 -6.12
N VAL A 79 20.72 -5.66 -4.80
CA VAL A 79 21.63 -4.89 -3.95
C VAL A 79 22.44 -5.83 -3.07
N ASP A 80 23.74 -5.58 -2.93
CA ASP A 80 24.61 -6.31 -2.00
C ASP A 80 24.67 -5.65 -0.61
N GLU A 81 25.36 -6.29 0.33
CA GLU A 81 25.52 -5.79 1.71
C GLU A 81 26.27 -4.45 1.78
N GLY A 82 27.04 -4.11 0.75
CA GLY A 82 27.74 -2.83 0.63
C GLY A 82 26.89 -1.70 0.06
N GLY A 83 25.63 -1.96 -0.28
CA GLY A 83 24.74 -0.98 -0.90
C GLY A 83 24.97 -0.79 -2.40
N LYS A 84 25.66 -1.72 -3.07
CA LYS A 84 25.87 -1.66 -4.52
C LYS A 84 24.72 -2.34 -5.25
N VAL A 85 23.97 -1.54 -6.00
CA VAL A 85 22.88 -1.99 -6.86
C VAL A 85 23.42 -2.46 -8.20
N THR A 86 22.87 -3.55 -8.72
CA THR A 86 23.08 -4.05 -10.08
C THR A 86 21.73 -4.29 -10.74
N ILE A 87 21.52 -3.69 -11.91
CA ILE A 87 20.26 -3.79 -12.67
C ILE A 87 20.27 -5.04 -13.57
N GLY A 88 19.18 -5.78 -13.54
CA GLY A 88 18.92 -6.93 -14.40
C GLY A 88 18.51 -6.54 -15.81
N ASN A 89 17.78 -7.44 -16.48
CA ASN A 89 17.43 -7.31 -17.90
C ASN A 89 15.92 -7.08 -18.14
N SER A 90 15.22 -6.57 -17.12
CA SER A 90 13.78 -6.36 -17.16
C SER A 90 13.46 -4.87 -17.09
N VAL A 91 12.52 -4.43 -17.94
CA VAL A 91 11.99 -3.06 -17.94
C VAL A 91 11.02 -2.88 -16.79
N GLY A 92 11.07 -1.74 -16.12
CA GLY A 92 10.12 -1.43 -15.05
C GLY A 92 10.71 -0.55 -13.95
N GLN A 93 10.08 -0.59 -12.78
CA GLN A 93 10.54 0.12 -11.60
C GLN A 93 10.73 -0.89 -10.44
N ALA A 94 11.92 -0.89 -9.86
CA ALA A 94 12.23 -1.65 -8.64
C ALA A 94 12.49 -0.69 -7.47
N SER A 95 12.13 -1.11 -6.27
CA SER A 95 12.33 -0.36 -5.03
C SER A 95 13.27 -1.12 -4.11
N LEU A 96 14.34 -0.45 -3.71
CA LEU A 96 15.36 -0.99 -2.81
C LEU A 96 15.30 -0.26 -1.49
N MET A 97 15.01 -0.99 -0.43
CA MET A 97 14.93 -0.48 0.92
C MET A 97 16.29 -0.59 1.60
N ALA A 98 16.71 0.46 2.31
CA ALA A 98 17.79 0.42 3.28
C ALA A 98 17.21 0.67 4.67
N ARG A 99 17.66 -0.11 5.66
CA ARG A 99 17.21 -0.01 7.05
C ARG A 99 18.38 0.19 7.99
N TYR A 100 18.27 1.18 8.87
CA TYR A 100 19.23 1.44 9.94
C TYR A 100 18.49 1.85 11.23
N ARG A 101 18.73 1.11 12.32
CA ARG A 101 18.12 1.30 13.66
C ARG A 101 16.60 1.56 13.62
N GLY A 102 15.87 0.77 12.82
CA GLY A 102 14.41 0.84 12.70
C GLY A 102 13.87 1.94 11.78
N LYS A 103 14.73 2.80 11.22
CA LYS A 103 14.36 3.75 10.18
C LYS A 103 14.62 3.14 8.81
N VAL A 104 13.75 3.43 7.85
CA VAL A 104 13.84 2.93 6.47
C VAL A 104 13.95 4.09 5.50
N ALA A 105 14.71 3.88 4.43
CA ALA A 105 14.76 4.74 3.26
C ALA A 105 14.61 3.87 2.01
N VAL A 106 14.09 4.44 0.91
CA VAL A 106 13.88 3.72 -0.35
C VAL A 106 14.61 4.41 -1.49
N PHE A 107 15.35 3.64 -2.27
CA PHE A 107 15.88 3.99 -3.57
C PHE A 107 14.99 3.40 -4.66
N GLN A 108 14.61 4.22 -5.64
CA GLN A 108 13.83 3.78 -6.80
C GLN A 108 14.72 3.65 -8.04
N ALA A 109 14.94 2.40 -8.47
CA ALA A 109 15.56 2.11 -9.75
C ALA A 109 14.49 2.11 -10.83
N ILE A 110 14.59 3.06 -11.76
CA ILE A 110 13.75 3.12 -12.96
C ILE A 110 14.58 2.53 -14.09
N ILE A 111 14.03 1.55 -14.78
CA ILE A 111 14.72 0.80 -15.84
C ILE A 111 13.88 0.98 -17.10
N PRO A 112 14.13 2.02 -17.91
CA PRO A 112 13.35 2.28 -19.10
C PRO A 112 13.61 1.22 -20.17
N LYS A 113 12.61 0.99 -21.02
CA LYS A 113 12.76 0.19 -22.25
C LYS A 113 13.86 0.83 -23.12
N THR A 114 14.79 0.00 -23.59
CA THR A 114 15.85 0.43 -24.50
C THR A 114 15.28 0.68 -25.91
N GLY A 115 15.91 1.60 -26.64
CA GLY A 115 15.51 1.98 -28.00
C GLY A 115 15.12 3.45 -28.11
N SER A 116 14.74 3.86 -29.33
CA SER A 116 14.17 5.20 -29.56
C SER A 116 12.90 5.36 -28.74
N LYS A 117 12.65 6.57 -28.27
CA LYS A 117 11.33 6.91 -27.74
C LYS A 117 10.37 6.93 -28.91
N ASP A 118 9.42 6.02 -28.93
CA ASP A 118 8.31 6.10 -29.88
C ASP A 118 7.61 7.45 -29.67
N ARG A 119 7.02 7.99 -30.75
CA ARG A 119 6.23 9.20 -30.63
C ARG A 119 5.09 8.93 -29.66
N TRP A 120 5.10 9.64 -28.52
CA TRP A 120 4.09 9.43 -27.49
C TRP A 120 2.68 9.64 -28.08
N PRO A 121 1.80 8.64 -27.99
CA PRO A 121 0.46 8.78 -28.53
C PRO A 121 -0.30 9.86 -27.77
N LYS A 122 -1.05 10.69 -28.48
CA LYS A 122 -1.97 11.65 -27.86
C LYS A 122 -3.23 10.90 -27.43
N LEU A 123 -3.18 10.26 -26.26
CA LEU A 123 -4.34 9.63 -25.66
C LEU A 123 -5.24 10.66 -24.98
N PRO A 124 -6.56 10.42 -24.94
CA PRO A 124 -7.47 11.27 -24.17
C PRO A 124 -7.18 11.13 -22.67
N THR A 125 -6.91 12.26 -22.01
CA THR A 125 -6.82 12.33 -20.55
C THR A 125 -8.19 12.67 -19.98
N ASN A 126 -8.82 11.72 -19.28
CA ASN A 126 -10.18 11.90 -18.74
C ASN A 126 -10.16 12.41 -17.30
N ASN A 127 -9.11 12.11 -16.54
CA ASN A 127 -8.95 12.53 -15.15
C ASN A 127 -7.47 12.68 -14.77
N PHE A 128 -7.20 13.07 -13.52
CA PHE A 128 -5.84 13.29 -13.03
C PHE A 128 -4.99 12.00 -12.92
N ILE A 129 -5.62 10.83 -12.79
CA ILE A 129 -4.95 9.52 -12.71
C ILE A 129 -4.31 9.19 -14.05
N ASP A 130 -5.01 9.43 -15.16
CA ASP A 130 -4.48 9.20 -16.52
C ASP A 130 -3.14 9.95 -16.69
N GLY A 131 -3.08 11.22 -16.28
CA GLY A 131 -1.84 12.01 -16.33
C GLY A 131 -0.71 11.50 -15.41
N LEU A 132 -1.03 10.79 -14.32
CA LEU A 132 -0.02 10.14 -13.48
C LEU A 132 0.50 8.84 -14.12
N VAL A 133 -0.39 8.07 -14.74
CA VAL A 133 -0.04 6.84 -15.49
C VAL A 133 0.84 7.19 -16.68
N ASP A 134 0.45 8.19 -17.48
CA ASP A 134 1.21 8.64 -18.65
C ASP A 134 2.63 9.05 -18.28
N LYS A 135 2.79 9.92 -17.27
CA LYS A 135 4.11 10.34 -16.76
C LYS A 135 4.96 9.17 -16.27
N HIS A 136 4.34 8.11 -15.75
CA HIS A 136 5.06 6.92 -15.29
C HIS A 136 5.53 6.07 -16.48
N LEU A 137 4.65 5.82 -17.44
CA LEU A 137 4.95 5.08 -18.66
C LEU A 137 6.00 5.81 -19.52
N GLU A 138 5.94 7.14 -19.65
CA GLU A 138 6.95 7.96 -20.34
C GLU A 138 8.33 7.80 -19.71
N ARG A 139 8.39 7.78 -18.38
CA ARG A 139 9.63 7.60 -17.62
C ARG A 139 10.24 6.22 -17.86
N LEU A 140 9.39 5.21 -18.07
CA LEU A 140 9.79 3.85 -18.40
C LEU A 140 10.01 3.64 -19.90
N ASN A 141 9.80 4.65 -20.74
CA ASN A 141 9.80 4.51 -22.19
C ASN A 141 8.87 3.37 -22.69
N ILE A 142 7.72 3.21 -22.02
CA ILE A 142 6.71 2.23 -22.40
C ILE A 142 5.59 2.99 -23.10
N THR A 143 5.39 2.71 -24.38
CA THR A 143 4.25 3.23 -25.14
C THR A 143 2.96 2.67 -24.54
N PRO A 144 1.97 3.51 -24.16
CA PRO A 144 0.70 3.03 -23.67
C PRO A 144 -0.01 2.15 -24.70
N SER A 145 -0.79 1.18 -24.23
CA SER A 145 -1.65 0.38 -25.10
C SER A 145 -2.70 1.27 -25.79
N GLU A 146 -3.14 0.84 -26.97
CA GLU A 146 -4.27 1.47 -27.66
C GLU A 146 -5.54 1.43 -26.82
N LEU A 147 -6.47 2.36 -27.13
CA LEU A 147 -7.78 2.36 -26.50
C LEU A 147 -8.50 1.05 -26.83
N ALA A 148 -8.97 0.35 -25.80
CA ALA A 148 -9.75 -0.87 -25.99
C ALA A 148 -10.95 -0.63 -26.91
N ASP A 149 -11.26 -1.60 -27.78
CA ASP A 149 -12.46 -1.58 -28.61
C ASP A 149 -13.74 -1.59 -27.74
N ASP A 150 -14.88 -1.29 -28.35
CA ASP A 150 -16.16 -1.15 -27.63
C ASP A 150 -16.64 -2.46 -27.00
N ALA A 151 -16.44 -3.61 -27.63
CA ALA A 151 -16.88 -4.90 -27.10
C ALA A 151 -16.02 -5.31 -25.89
N THR A 152 -14.71 -5.10 -25.99
CA THR A 152 -13.75 -5.32 -24.90
C THR A 152 -14.04 -4.38 -23.72
N PHE A 153 -14.29 -3.09 -24.01
CA PHE A 153 -14.68 -2.12 -22.98
C PHE A 153 -15.97 -2.53 -22.28
N LEU A 154 -17.03 -2.82 -23.04
CA LEU A 154 -18.32 -3.25 -22.52
C LEU A 154 -18.18 -4.45 -21.57
N ARG A 155 -17.51 -5.52 -22.01
CA ARG A 155 -17.30 -6.72 -21.19
C ARG A 155 -16.56 -6.41 -19.89
N ARG A 156 -15.49 -5.61 -19.95
CA ARG A 156 -14.70 -5.25 -18.76
C ARG A 156 -15.51 -4.37 -17.80
N SER A 157 -16.22 -3.36 -18.29
CA SER A 157 -17.06 -2.50 -17.47
C SER A 157 -18.13 -3.28 -16.71
N TYR A 158 -18.82 -4.23 -17.36
CA TYR A 158 -19.83 -5.07 -16.70
C TYR A 158 -19.22 -5.96 -15.59
N LEU A 159 -18.08 -6.60 -15.87
CA LEU A 159 -17.41 -7.46 -14.90
C LEU A 159 -16.83 -6.67 -13.72
N ASP A 160 -16.21 -5.53 -13.98
CA ASP A 160 -15.51 -4.74 -12.96
C ASP A 160 -16.50 -3.94 -12.10
N VAL A 161 -17.60 -3.44 -12.68
CA VAL A 161 -18.56 -2.59 -11.96
C VAL A 161 -19.63 -3.40 -11.24
N ILE A 162 -20.23 -4.41 -11.90
CA ILE A 162 -21.37 -5.17 -11.36
C ILE A 162 -21.16 -6.69 -11.32
N GLY A 163 -19.97 -7.20 -11.66
CA GLY A 163 -19.61 -8.60 -11.43
C GLY A 163 -20.26 -9.64 -12.36
N ARG A 164 -20.87 -9.22 -13.48
CA ARG A 164 -21.48 -10.15 -14.45
C ARG A 164 -21.11 -9.82 -15.89
N LEU A 165 -21.50 -10.66 -16.83
CA LEU A 165 -21.40 -10.36 -18.26
C LEU A 165 -22.62 -9.56 -18.73
N PRO A 166 -22.49 -8.73 -19.79
CA PRO A 166 -23.65 -8.12 -20.44
C PRO A 166 -24.51 -9.21 -21.10
N THR A 167 -25.82 -8.99 -21.15
CA THR A 167 -26.72 -9.80 -21.99
C THR A 167 -26.54 -9.46 -23.46
N ALA A 168 -27.08 -10.30 -24.36
CA ALA A 168 -27.06 -10.02 -25.79
C ALA A 168 -27.73 -8.68 -26.13
N GLU A 169 -28.90 -8.40 -25.53
CA GLU A 169 -29.65 -7.16 -25.73
C GLU A 169 -28.90 -5.92 -25.22
N GLU A 170 -28.27 -6.02 -24.04
CA GLU A 170 -27.43 -4.94 -23.49
C GLU A 170 -26.24 -4.64 -24.42
N ALA A 171 -25.63 -5.69 -24.98
CA ALA A 171 -24.52 -5.55 -25.92
C ALA A 171 -24.96 -4.92 -27.24
N GLU A 172 -26.07 -5.38 -27.83
CA GLU A 172 -26.63 -4.80 -29.05
C GLU A 172 -26.98 -3.32 -28.86
N THR A 173 -27.61 -2.98 -27.74
CA THR A 173 -27.95 -1.59 -27.38
C THR A 173 -26.70 -0.72 -27.29
N PHE A 174 -25.66 -1.18 -26.59
CA PHE A 174 -24.42 -0.41 -26.45
C PHE A 174 -23.64 -0.27 -27.77
N LEU A 175 -23.53 -1.36 -28.54
CA LEU A 175 -22.78 -1.39 -29.80
C LEU A 175 -23.51 -0.64 -30.94
N GLY A 176 -24.84 -0.56 -30.88
CA GLY A 176 -25.67 0.26 -31.75
C GLY A 176 -25.61 1.76 -31.42
N ASN A 177 -25.25 2.13 -30.19
CA ASN A 177 -25.19 3.51 -29.73
C ASN A 177 -24.01 4.28 -30.36
N ARG A 178 -24.29 5.39 -31.05
CA ARG A 178 -23.27 6.24 -31.72
C ARG A 178 -22.90 7.51 -30.97
N PHE A 179 -23.48 7.77 -29.80
CA PHE A 179 -23.14 8.94 -29.00
C PHE A 179 -21.67 8.90 -28.56
N ARG A 180 -20.99 10.05 -28.60
CA ARG A 180 -19.59 10.19 -28.13
C ARG A 180 -19.44 9.88 -26.64
N THR A 181 -20.51 10.05 -25.87
CA THR A 181 -20.56 9.83 -24.41
C THR A 181 -21.03 8.42 -24.02
N ARG A 182 -21.21 7.49 -24.97
CA ARG A 182 -21.77 6.15 -24.69
C ARG A 182 -21.04 5.40 -23.58
N ARG A 183 -19.71 5.51 -23.53
CA ARG A 183 -18.87 4.84 -22.52
C ARG A 183 -19.08 5.40 -21.12
N THR A 184 -19.07 6.72 -20.98
CA THR A 184 -19.35 7.39 -19.70
C THR A 184 -20.76 7.08 -19.21
N ARG A 185 -21.76 7.20 -20.10
CA ARG A 185 -23.15 6.90 -19.77
C ARG A 185 -23.36 5.45 -19.36
N LEU A 186 -22.69 4.50 -20.01
CA LEU A 186 -22.72 3.10 -19.61
C LEU A 186 -22.21 2.93 -18.17
N VAL A 187 -21.07 3.55 -17.83
CA VAL A 187 -20.51 3.47 -16.48
C VAL A 187 -21.47 4.09 -15.46
N ASP A 188 -22.04 5.26 -15.74
CA ASP A 188 -23.03 5.91 -14.87
C ASP A 188 -24.28 5.02 -14.65
N ASP A 189 -24.78 4.40 -15.73
CA ASP A 189 -25.90 3.45 -15.66
C ASP A 189 -25.55 2.25 -14.77
N LEU A 190 -24.41 1.59 -15.03
CA LEU A 190 -23.95 0.43 -14.26
C LEU A 190 -23.76 0.75 -12.77
N LEU A 191 -23.25 1.94 -12.44
CA LEU A 191 -23.08 2.39 -11.05
C LEU A 191 -24.41 2.64 -10.33
N SER A 192 -25.46 2.98 -11.08
CA SER A 192 -26.80 3.21 -10.53
C SER A 192 -27.61 1.92 -10.30
N ARG A 193 -27.13 0.79 -10.82
CA ARG A 193 -27.83 -0.48 -10.77
C ARG A 193 -27.74 -1.16 -9.40
N PRO A 194 -28.78 -1.90 -8.97
CA PRO A 194 -28.74 -2.69 -7.73
C PRO A 194 -27.57 -3.66 -7.67
N GLU A 195 -27.19 -4.25 -8.80
CA GLU A 195 -26.09 -5.22 -8.88
C GLU A 195 -24.73 -4.62 -8.47
N PHE A 196 -24.55 -3.30 -8.60
CA PHE A 196 -23.36 -2.63 -8.09
C PHE A 196 -23.23 -2.82 -6.57
N ALA A 197 -24.31 -2.56 -5.83
CA ALA A 197 -24.33 -2.75 -4.39
C ALA A 197 -24.16 -4.22 -4.01
N ASP A 198 -24.79 -5.14 -4.74
CA ASP A 198 -24.64 -6.59 -4.50
C ASP A 198 -23.19 -7.04 -4.66
N PHE A 199 -22.56 -6.68 -5.78
CA PHE A 199 -21.19 -7.10 -6.09
C PHE A 199 -20.18 -6.48 -5.12
N TRP A 200 -20.27 -5.18 -4.86
CA TRP A 200 -19.33 -4.50 -3.98
C TRP A 200 -19.56 -4.80 -2.51
N ALA A 201 -20.78 -5.13 -2.08
CA ALA A 201 -21.03 -5.57 -0.70
C ALA A 201 -20.27 -6.86 -0.40
N LEU A 202 -20.19 -7.79 -1.36
CA LEU A 202 -19.38 -9.01 -1.20
C LEU A 202 -17.88 -8.67 -1.08
N ARG A 203 -17.35 -7.80 -1.94
CA ARG A 203 -15.94 -7.37 -1.87
C ARG A 203 -15.59 -6.69 -0.55
N TRP A 204 -16.46 -5.78 -0.10
CA TRP A 204 -16.30 -5.10 1.18
C TRP A 204 -16.49 -6.04 2.37
N SER A 205 -17.34 -7.05 2.26
CA SER A 205 -17.54 -8.06 3.30
C SER A 205 -16.27 -8.88 3.56
N ASP A 206 -15.51 -9.20 2.51
CA ASP A 206 -14.20 -9.85 2.67
C ASP A 206 -13.19 -8.94 3.39
N LEU A 207 -13.12 -7.67 2.99
CA LEU A 207 -12.21 -6.68 3.59
C LEU A 207 -12.56 -6.40 5.06
N LEU A 208 -13.84 -6.29 5.35
CA LEU A 208 -14.38 -5.98 6.68
C LEU A 208 -14.64 -7.22 7.55
N ARG A 209 -14.26 -8.41 7.06
CA ARG A 209 -14.36 -9.70 7.75
C ARG A 209 -15.76 -10.03 8.25
N VAL A 210 -16.75 -9.96 7.36
CA VAL A 210 -18.09 -10.53 7.63
C VAL A 210 -17.96 -12.05 7.73
N ASP A 211 -17.79 -12.54 8.95
CA ASP A 211 -17.47 -13.94 9.24
C ASP A 211 -18.62 -14.60 10.03
N ARG A 212 -19.34 -15.52 9.39
CA ARG A 212 -20.47 -16.26 10.00
C ARG A 212 -20.04 -17.10 11.21
N LEU A 213 -18.81 -17.61 11.25
CA LEU A 213 -18.32 -18.44 12.37
C LEU A 213 -18.07 -17.58 13.61
N LYS A 214 -17.70 -16.31 13.44
CA LYS A 214 -17.45 -15.37 14.54
C LYS A 214 -18.69 -14.57 14.96
N LEU A 215 -19.50 -14.17 13.99
CA LEU A 215 -20.64 -13.28 14.20
C LEU A 215 -21.97 -14.02 14.37
N GLY A 216 -22.01 -15.32 14.04
CA GLY A 216 -23.25 -16.06 13.87
C GLY A 216 -23.99 -15.67 12.58
N HIS A 217 -25.00 -16.45 12.21
CA HIS A 217 -25.76 -16.21 10.98
C HIS A 217 -26.44 -14.83 10.97
N GLU A 218 -27.15 -14.49 12.06
CA GLU A 218 -27.89 -13.23 12.16
C GLU A 218 -26.96 -12.01 12.13
N GLY A 219 -25.89 -11.99 12.93
CA GLY A 219 -24.95 -10.86 13.00
C GLY A 219 -24.19 -10.65 11.70
N ALA A 220 -23.73 -11.73 11.05
CA ALA A 220 -23.10 -11.62 9.73
C ALA A 220 -24.07 -11.08 8.68
N HIS A 221 -25.35 -11.48 8.72
CA HIS A 221 -26.36 -10.97 7.80
C HIS A 221 -26.67 -9.49 8.03
N GLN A 222 -26.84 -9.05 9.29
CA GLN A 222 -27.06 -7.64 9.63
C GLN A 222 -25.88 -6.76 9.20
N TYR A 223 -24.66 -7.24 9.43
CA TYR A 223 -23.46 -6.51 9.03
C TYR A 223 -23.33 -6.39 7.50
N TYR A 224 -23.54 -7.50 6.78
CA TYR A 224 -23.61 -7.50 5.31
C TYR A 224 -24.66 -6.51 4.79
N ARG A 225 -25.87 -6.52 5.37
CA ARG A 225 -26.97 -5.63 4.98
C ARG A 225 -26.61 -4.15 5.19
N TRP A 226 -25.90 -3.82 6.26
CA TRP A 226 -25.42 -2.45 6.48
C TRP A 226 -24.37 -2.03 5.45
N ILE A 227 -23.43 -2.91 5.08
CA ILE A 227 -22.44 -2.64 4.02
C ILE A 227 -23.18 -2.42 2.69
N HIS A 228 -24.08 -3.34 2.34
CA HIS A 228 -24.88 -3.28 1.12
C HIS A 228 -25.70 -1.99 1.02
N HIS A 229 -26.45 -1.64 2.06
CA HIS A 229 -27.22 -0.40 2.09
C HIS A 229 -26.32 0.84 1.99
N SER A 230 -25.13 0.83 2.59
CA SER A 230 -24.18 1.94 2.48
C SER A 230 -23.72 2.15 1.03
N LEU A 231 -23.47 1.06 0.30
CA LEU A 231 -23.11 1.12 -1.13
C LEU A 231 -24.29 1.52 -2.01
N ALA A 232 -25.48 0.94 -1.77
CA ALA A 232 -26.70 1.26 -2.51
C ALA A 232 -27.12 2.73 -2.35
N ALA A 233 -26.90 3.32 -1.16
CA ALA A 233 -27.15 4.73 -0.89
C ALA A 233 -26.03 5.66 -1.41
N ASN A 234 -25.00 5.11 -2.07
CA ASN A 234 -23.80 5.84 -2.48
C ASN A 234 -23.19 6.67 -1.33
N LYS A 235 -23.10 6.06 -0.13
CA LYS A 235 -22.60 6.73 1.06
C LYS A 235 -21.12 7.11 0.86
N PRO A 236 -20.74 8.38 1.10
CA PRO A 236 -19.35 8.79 1.10
C PRO A 236 -18.48 7.89 1.99
N LEU A 237 -17.31 7.48 1.50
CA LEU A 237 -16.46 6.53 2.20
C LEU A 237 -16.04 7.04 3.58
N ASP A 238 -15.77 8.33 3.73
CA ASP A 238 -15.42 8.96 5.01
C ASP A 238 -16.56 8.84 6.04
N LEU A 239 -17.81 8.98 5.61
CA LEU A 239 -18.98 8.76 6.48
C LEU A 239 -19.14 7.29 6.84
N MET A 240 -19.01 6.38 5.86
CA MET A 240 -19.06 4.93 6.11
C MET A 240 -18.00 4.48 7.11
N VAL A 241 -16.75 4.95 6.95
CA VAL A 241 -15.63 4.62 7.85
C VAL A 241 -15.83 5.24 9.23
N ARG A 242 -16.30 6.50 9.29
CA ARG A 242 -16.59 7.16 10.56
C ARG A 242 -17.65 6.39 11.34
N GLU A 243 -18.81 6.11 10.72
CA GLU A 243 -19.88 5.32 11.34
C GLU A 243 -19.38 3.98 11.87
N LEU A 244 -18.55 3.28 11.10
CA LEU A 244 -17.96 2.00 11.49
C LEU A 244 -17.04 2.12 12.71
N LEU A 245 -16.09 3.05 12.69
CA LEU A 245 -15.08 3.20 13.73
C LEU A 245 -15.61 3.85 15.01
N THR A 246 -16.73 4.58 14.92
CA THR A 246 -17.38 5.22 16.07
C THR A 246 -18.71 4.55 16.44
N ALA A 247 -18.96 3.31 15.98
CA ALA A 247 -20.20 2.60 16.24
C ALA A 247 -20.41 2.39 17.75
N GLU A 248 -21.56 2.84 18.27
CA GLU A 248 -21.95 2.72 19.67
C GLU A 248 -23.44 2.39 19.77
N GLY A 249 -23.80 1.42 20.62
CA GLY A 249 -25.18 1.01 20.87
C GLY A 249 -25.47 -0.48 20.58
N PRO A 250 -26.74 -0.90 20.67
CA PRO A 250 -27.16 -2.26 20.35
C PRO A 250 -26.78 -2.65 18.92
N LEU A 251 -26.15 -3.81 18.72
CA LEU A 251 -25.70 -4.26 17.38
C LEU A 251 -26.84 -4.45 16.36
N LYS A 252 -28.06 -4.70 16.83
CA LYS A 252 -29.26 -4.77 15.96
C LYS A 252 -29.62 -3.41 15.36
N GLU A 253 -29.35 -2.33 16.09
CA GLU A 253 -29.60 -0.95 15.66
C GLU A 253 -28.35 -0.35 14.98
N GLN A 254 -27.16 -0.83 15.39
CA GLN A 254 -25.86 -0.37 14.88
C GLN A 254 -25.02 -1.55 14.35
N PRO A 255 -25.37 -2.14 13.20
CA PRO A 255 -24.67 -3.32 12.68
C PRO A 255 -23.21 -3.09 12.31
N ALA A 256 -22.81 -1.83 12.09
CA ALA A 256 -21.42 -1.44 11.85
C ALA A 256 -20.49 -1.87 13.01
N GLY A 257 -21.01 -1.94 14.24
CA GLY A 257 -20.29 -2.41 15.41
C GLY A 257 -19.83 -3.87 15.33
N HIS A 258 -20.37 -4.67 14.40
CA HIS A 258 -19.86 -6.02 14.13
C HIS A 258 -18.40 -6.03 13.65
N PHE A 259 -17.88 -4.91 13.15
CA PHE A 259 -16.44 -4.73 12.89
C PHE A 259 -15.59 -5.12 14.11
N PHE A 260 -15.97 -4.66 15.30
CA PHE A 260 -15.25 -4.98 16.53
C PHE A 260 -15.47 -6.42 16.97
N ARG A 261 -16.65 -6.99 16.72
CA ARG A 261 -16.97 -8.40 17.01
C ARG A 261 -16.24 -9.40 16.10
N ALA A 262 -15.83 -8.98 14.91
CA ALA A 262 -15.08 -9.82 13.97
C ALA A 262 -13.61 -10.05 14.42
N ALA A 263 -13.12 -9.24 15.37
CA ALA A 263 -11.80 -9.34 15.98
C ALA A 263 -11.90 -9.84 17.43
N LYS A 264 -10.93 -10.64 17.87
CA LYS A 264 -10.86 -11.17 19.24
C LYS A 264 -10.13 -10.25 20.21
N THR A 265 -9.19 -9.46 19.69
CA THR A 265 -8.30 -8.62 20.51
C THR A 265 -8.22 -7.21 19.93
N THR A 266 -7.83 -6.26 20.77
CA THR A 266 -7.59 -4.87 20.33
C THR A 266 -6.43 -4.76 19.33
N GLY A 267 -5.47 -5.70 19.37
CA GLY A 267 -4.41 -5.81 18.37
C GLY A 267 -4.94 -6.25 17.00
N GLU A 268 -5.88 -7.20 16.96
CA GLU A 268 -6.57 -7.60 15.74
C GLU A 268 -7.41 -6.45 15.15
N MET A 269 -8.16 -5.71 15.99
CA MET A 269 -8.92 -4.53 15.56
C MET A 269 -8.01 -3.47 14.94
N SER A 270 -6.91 -3.14 15.61
CA SER A 270 -5.88 -2.21 15.13
C SER A 270 -5.31 -2.63 13.79
N SER A 271 -4.94 -3.91 13.65
CA SER A 271 -4.38 -4.45 12.41
C SER A 271 -5.39 -4.41 11.27
N MET A 272 -6.66 -4.76 11.53
CA MET A 272 -7.73 -4.73 10.55
C MET A 272 -8.01 -3.31 10.07
N ALA A 273 -8.14 -2.35 10.99
CA ALA A 273 -8.37 -0.94 10.66
C ALA A 273 -7.20 -0.35 9.84
N ALA A 274 -5.95 -0.60 10.28
CA ALA A 274 -4.77 -0.14 9.56
C ALA A 274 -4.65 -0.76 8.16
N GLN A 275 -4.96 -2.05 8.02
CA GLN A 275 -4.87 -2.74 6.74
C GLN A 275 -5.94 -2.25 5.75
N VAL A 276 -7.20 -2.14 6.18
CA VAL A 276 -8.33 -1.79 5.30
C VAL A 276 -8.30 -0.31 4.93
N PHE A 277 -8.07 0.58 5.90
CA PHE A 277 -8.26 2.02 5.69
C PHE A 277 -6.96 2.79 5.44
N LEU A 278 -5.82 2.27 5.89
CA LEU A 278 -4.51 2.92 5.68
C LEU A 278 -3.63 2.17 4.68
N GLY A 279 -4.02 0.97 4.25
CA GLY A 279 -3.19 0.11 3.40
C GLY A 279 -1.92 -0.38 4.12
N VAL A 280 -1.90 -0.39 5.45
CA VAL A 280 -0.72 -0.72 6.26
C VAL A 280 -0.87 -2.07 6.95
N ARG A 281 0.11 -2.96 6.74
CA ARG A 281 0.18 -4.26 7.43
C ARG A 281 0.97 -4.13 8.73
N MET A 282 0.29 -3.78 9.83
CA MET A 282 0.95 -3.60 11.13
C MET A 282 1.15 -4.89 11.92
N THR A 283 0.60 -6.04 11.51
CA THR A 283 0.61 -7.27 12.33
C THR A 283 2.03 -7.74 12.69
N CYS A 284 2.99 -7.67 11.77
CA CYS A 284 4.38 -8.04 12.11
C CYS A 284 5.01 -7.07 13.13
N ALA A 285 4.50 -5.84 13.20
CA ALA A 285 4.94 -4.84 14.16
C ALA A 285 4.48 -5.15 15.59
N GLU A 286 3.62 -6.16 15.82
CA GLU A 286 3.13 -6.54 17.14
C GLU A 286 4.24 -7.13 18.04
N CYS A 287 5.09 -8.00 17.47
CA CYS A 287 6.11 -8.72 18.23
C CYS A 287 7.53 -8.17 18.00
N HIS A 288 7.80 -7.58 16.83
CA HIS A 288 9.10 -7.02 16.47
C HIS A 288 8.92 -5.80 15.55
N GLN A 289 9.97 -5.04 15.24
CA GLN A 289 9.83 -3.98 14.23
C GLN A 289 9.52 -4.61 12.86
N HIS A 290 8.64 -4.00 12.07
CA HIS A 290 8.25 -4.57 10.78
C HIS A 290 9.51 -4.78 9.90
N PRO A 291 9.71 -5.98 9.33
CA PRO A 291 10.97 -6.33 8.66
C PRO A 291 11.17 -5.57 7.34
N TYR A 292 10.07 -5.17 6.69
CA TYR A 292 10.04 -4.56 5.36
C TYR A 292 9.27 -3.23 5.31
N ASP A 293 9.09 -2.57 6.44
CA ASP A 293 8.35 -1.30 6.51
C ASP A 293 8.85 -0.48 7.72
N ARG A 294 8.44 0.79 7.81
CA ARG A 294 8.86 1.74 8.84
C ARG A 294 8.21 1.54 10.20
N TRP A 295 7.18 0.70 10.29
CA TRP A 295 6.35 0.58 11.48
C TRP A 295 7.04 -0.18 12.60
N THR A 296 7.03 0.41 13.79
CA THR A 296 7.64 -0.14 14.99
C THR A 296 6.60 -0.74 15.93
N GLN A 297 7.07 -1.53 16.91
CA GLN A 297 6.21 -1.99 18.02
C GLN A 297 5.53 -0.83 18.75
N LYS A 298 6.23 0.30 18.92
CA LYS A 298 5.64 1.49 19.53
C LYS A 298 4.45 2.00 18.71
N ASP A 299 4.58 2.05 17.38
CA ASP A 299 3.51 2.50 16.51
C ASP A 299 2.31 1.54 16.56
N PHE A 300 2.57 0.22 16.55
CA PHE A 300 1.52 -0.78 16.72
C PHE A 300 0.76 -0.61 18.05
N HIS A 301 1.48 -0.47 19.17
CA HIS A 301 0.84 -0.29 20.47
C HIS A 301 0.12 1.05 20.62
N ALA A 302 0.62 2.12 19.99
CA ALA A 302 -0.08 3.40 19.93
C ALA A 302 -1.40 3.28 19.17
N MET A 303 -1.40 2.62 18.00
CA MET A 303 -2.61 2.36 17.23
C MET A 303 -3.60 1.46 17.99
N ARG A 304 -3.09 0.40 18.64
CA ARG A 304 -3.88 -0.47 19.52
C ARG A 304 -4.54 0.29 20.67
N GLY A 305 -3.92 1.36 21.16
CA GLY A 305 -4.44 2.24 22.20
C GLY A 305 -5.85 2.76 21.91
N PHE A 306 -6.15 3.12 20.65
CA PHE A 306 -7.47 3.60 20.24
C PHE A 306 -8.60 2.59 20.48
N PHE A 307 -8.28 1.29 20.50
CA PHE A 307 -9.28 0.22 20.63
C PHE A 307 -9.40 -0.32 22.06
N GLN A 308 -8.57 0.14 23.02
CA GLN A 308 -8.60 -0.35 24.40
C GLN A 308 -9.92 -0.08 25.13
N GLN A 309 -10.67 0.94 24.70
CA GLN A 309 -11.94 1.33 25.31
C GLN A 309 -13.16 0.63 24.68
N VAL A 310 -12.97 -0.15 23.61
CA VAL A 310 -14.04 -0.91 22.99
C VAL A 310 -14.49 -2.02 23.95
N LYS A 311 -15.78 -2.04 24.26
CA LYS A 311 -16.39 -3.04 25.16
C LYS A 311 -17.66 -3.58 24.54
N THR A 312 -17.91 -4.86 24.77
CA THR A 312 -19.18 -5.52 24.45
C THR A 312 -19.86 -5.90 25.76
N LYS A 313 -21.14 -5.59 25.90
CA LYS A 313 -21.96 -5.95 27.05
C LYS A 313 -23.23 -6.62 26.53
N ASP A 314 -23.65 -7.69 27.18
CA ASP A 314 -24.97 -8.27 26.91
C ASP A 314 -26.05 -7.30 27.41
N LEU A 315 -27.07 -7.08 26.58
CA LEU A 315 -28.22 -6.30 27.00
C LEU A 315 -29.02 -7.12 28.01
N PRO A 316 -29.51 -6.50 29.10
CA PRO A 316 -30.29 -7.17 30.13
C PRO A 316 -31.62 -7.73 29.61
#